data_AF-A0A1M6VP96-F1
#
_entry.id   AF-A0A1M6VP96-F1
#
_cell.length_a   1.000
_cell.length_b   1.000
_cell.length_c   1.000
_cell.angle_alpha   90.00
_cell.angle_beta   90.00
_cell.angle_gamma   90.00
#
_symmetry.space_group_name_H-M   'P 1'
#
loop_
_entity.id
_entity.type
_entity.pdbx_description
1 polymer ?
#
loop_
_entity_poly.entity_id
_entity_poly.type
_entity_poly.pdbx_seq_one_letter_code
_entity_poly.pdbx_strand_id
1 'polypeptide(L)'
;MKKITLSFLLLSFLVVGKISAQDQRVYSQFFMNPYVLNSGYVGSTGYSTLFGSYRQQWIGLDGAPAYAHVSFHTPLQNNLSIGGMAYNDQVGAITTSGAKVTGGYLLQLERKQFIRFGLSLGGGYTGYDVEAGNDPTLAKYAGTGTSYVTADLGVVYYYNDLNIGLSVPNLIGRDMVSPDGFSEIQLKPYENLLIQASYRYLLNKNLAIEPHVLYRFSTVNMPQFEVAAIAHIGHVVWAGLNYRQEYGIAALAGFKIQEQWAIGFSYEYGNTELAGYSSGTAEVSIGYNLGDKKKSQKQAQSFIQNFRRTKAQEDRAAQRRQQLAQQRAQQQREEEAVAVTTPAPTPATEEPVETPVQTEAEEATPAAEIAIVSETIDHSIPLKHRTNTAGEWEIGATYTQVRVDSSKISTVKWTDALTATPATSAELPPSTVRKGGHFLELPAGHHVVAGEFDDFQAAEDYSDEIFEMGYHGAIVGYVSKMKQYVVVVHKGATMRQAEEEQKVWSSRHNLDHVYILNVLN
;
A
#
# COMPACT_ATOMS: atom_id res chain seq x y z
N MET A 1 13.03 19.60 48.43
CA MET A 1 13.46 20.95 47.99
C MET A 1 13.94 20.98 46.54
N LYS A 2 15.08 20.36 46.16
CA LYS A 2 15.68 20.45 44.80
C LYS A 2 14.74 20.25 43.58
N LYS A 3 13.62 19.53 43.70
CA LYS A 3 12.61 19.37 42.62
C LYS A 3 11.74 20.62 42.39
N ILE A 4 11.48 21.44 43.41
CA ILE A 4 10.57 22.59 43.35
C ILE A 4 11.26 23.80 42.68
N THR A 5 12.54 24.01 42.98
CA THR A 5 13.37 25.03 42.32
C THR A 5 13.52 24.81 40.82
N LEU A 6 13.50 23.54 40.35
CA LEU A 6 13.56 23.24 38.92
C LEU A 6 12.25 23.60 38.20
N SER A 7 11.09 23.36 38.83
CA SER A 7 9.79 23.80 38.30
C SER A 7 9.67 25.32 38.24
N PHE A 8 10.17 26.05 39.24
CA PHE A 8 10.20 27.52 39.20
C PHE A 8 11.13 28.06 38.11
N LEU A 9 12.30 27.43 37.90
CA LEU A 9 13.21 27.82 36.82
C LEU A 9 12.58 27.60 35.43
N LEU A 10 11.88 26.47 35.25
CA LEU A 10 11.16 26.17 34.01
C LEU A 10 10.00 27.15 33.75
N LEU A 11 9.28 27.56 34.80
CA LEU A 11 8.18 28.51 34.72
C LEU A 11 8.66 29.95 34.44
N SER A 12 9.88 30.30 34.86
CA SER A 12 10.45 31.64 34.67
C SER A 12 10.84 31.98 33.21
N PHE A 13 10.84 30.99 32.31
CA PHE A 13 11.21 31.17 30.90
C PHE A 13 10.02 31.47 29.97
N LEU A 14 8.80 31.57 30.51
CA LEU A 14 7.55 31.64 29.73
C LEU A 14 7.01 33.06 29.47
N VAL A 15 7.72 34.13 29.87
CA VAL A 15 7.19 35.51 29.80
C VAL A 15 8.21 36.52 29.24
N VAL A 16 8.39 36.53 27.92
CA VAL A 16 8.79 37.73 27.15
C VAL A 16 8.03 37.74 25.82
N GLY A 17 6.83 38.30 25.81
CA GLY A 17 6.06 38.48 24.59
C GLY A 17 6.60 39.62 23.72
N LYS A 18 6.90 39.33 22.45
CA LYS A 18 6.91 40.33 21.38
C LYS A 18 5.86 39.92 20.36
N ILE A 19 4.75 40.65 20.31
CA ILE A 19 3.68 40.40 19.35
C ILE A 19 4.17 40.83 17.96
N SER A 20 4.72 39.88 17.22
CA SER A 20 4.83 39.92 15.76
C SER A 20 3.67 39.13 15.15
N ALA A 21 3.26 39.50 13.93
CA ALA A 21 2.12 38.91 13.26
C ALA A 21 2.24 37.37 13.06
N GLN A 22 1.09 36.71 12.91
CA GLN A 22 0.95 35.26 12.78
C GLN A 22 0.55 34.89 11.35
N ASP A 23 1.49 34.51 10.49
CA ASP A 23 1.24 33.78 9.25
C ASP A 23 2.20 32.58 9.09
N GLN A 24 1.71 31.43 9.56
CA GLN A 24 2.00 30.14 8.96
C GLN A 24 0.70 29.34 8.88
N ARG A 25 0.56 28.50 7.86
CA ARG A 25 -0.62 27.65 7.67
C ARG A 25 -0.68 26.55 8.72
N VAL A 26 -1.69 26.64 9.58
CA VAL A 26 -1.93 25.76 10.71
C VAL A 26 -3.13 24.86 10.43
N TYR A 27 -3.00 23.58 10.78
CA TYR A 27 -4.03 22.56 10.68
C TYR A 27 -4.18 21.89 12.03
N SER A 28 -5.40 21.64 12.48
CA SER A 28 -5.69 20.88 13.69
C SER A 28 -5.90 19.38 13.41
N GLN A 29 -6.09 18.98 12.13
CA GLN A 29 -6.26 17.59 11.70
C GLN A 29 -5.05 17.03 10.90
N PHE A 30 -3.85 17.59 11.10
CA PHE A 30 -2.64 17.24 10.35
C PHE A 30 -2.28 15.73 10.36
N PHE A 31 -2.67 15.01 11.41
CA PHE A 31 -2.44 13.57 11.55
C PHE A 31 -3.25 12.72 10.54
N MET A 32 -4.34 13.25 9.97
CA MET A 32 -5.10 12.56 8.91
C MET A 32 -4.28 12.49 7.61
N ASN A 33 -3.49 13.53 7.32
CA ASN A 33 -2.68 13.62 6.10
C ASN A 33 -1.39 14.45 6.34
N PRO A 34 -0.35 13.86 6.94
CA PRO A 34 0.88 14.58 7.28
C PRO A 34 1.69 15.09 6.07
N TYR A 35 1.36 14.64 4.84
CA TYR A 35 1.91 15.17 3.58
C TYR A 35 1.67 16.68 3.39
N VAL A 36 0.60 17.22 3.96
CA VAL A 36 0.27 18.65 3.90
C VAL A 36 1.31 19.50 4.63
N LEU A 37 1.86 18.99 5.73
CA LEU A 37 2.89 19.66 6.53
C LEU A 37 4.32 19.35 6.07
N ASN A 38 4.59 18.12 5.62
CA ASN A 38 5.94 17.66 5.31
C ASN A 38 5.92 16.76 4.06
N SER A 39 6.63 17.20 3.01
CA SER A 39 6.65 16.53 1.70
C SER A 39 7.21 15.11 1.76
N GLY A 40 8.02 14.77 2.77
CA GLY A 40 8.51 13.41 3.01
C GLY A 40 7.44 12.39 3.44
N TYR A 41 6.19 12.81 3.70
CA TYR A 41 5.06 11.89 3.86
C TYR A 41 4.35 11.54 2.53
N VAL A 42 4.83 12.01 1.38
CA VAL A 42 4.27 11.65 0.06
C VAL A 42 4.26 10.11 -0.13
N GLY A 43 3.10 9.56 -0.50
CA GLY A 43 2.89 8.11 -0.66
C GLY A 43 2.99 7.28 0.64
N SER A 44 3.16 7.90 1.81
CA SER A 44 3.47 7.19 3.05
C SER A 44 2.37 6.25 3.54
N THR A 45 1.11 6.51 3.17
CA THR A 45 -0.07 5.72 3.55
C THR A 45 -0.11 4.32 2.92
N GLY A 46 0.54 4.11 1.77
CA GLY A 46 0.43 2.88 0.97
C GLY A 46 -0.70 2.87 -0.07
N TYR A 47 -1.45 3.96 -0.22
CA TYR A 47 -2.60 4.08 -1.10
C TYR A 47 -2.45 5.27 -2.04
N SER A 48 -3.25 5.31 -3.10
CA SER A 48 -3.59 6.57 -3.77
C SER A 48 -4.55 7.33 -2.85
N THR A 49 -4.05 8.25 -2.03
CA THR A 49 -4.85 9.01 -1.07
C THR A 49 -5.22 10.37 -1.65
N LEU A 50 -6.52 10.65 -1.78
CA LEU A 50 -7.09 11.99 -1.95
C LEU A 50 -7.45 12.55 -0.57
N PHE A 51 -7.16 13.82 -0.30
CA PHE A 51 -7.53 14.49 0.94
C PHE A 51 -7.83 15.97 0.69
N GLY A 52 -8.92 16.46 1.24
CA GLY A 52 -9.27 17.88 1.25
C GLY A 52 -9.66 18.37 2.64
N SER A 53 -9.42 19.64 2.92
CA SER A 53 -9.82 20.27 4.18
C SER A 53 -10.15 21.73 3.99
N TYR A 54 -11.11 22.21 4.78
CA TYR A 54 -11.45 23.62 4.93
C TYR A 54 -11.39 24.00 6.42
N ARG A 55 -10.73 25.12 6.73
CA ARG A 55 -10.59 25.70 8.07
C ARG A 55 -11.06 27.15 8.01
N GLN A 56 -11.99 27.52 8.89
CA GLN A 56 -12.36 28.91 9.16
C GLN A 56 -11.86 29.29 10.55
N GLN A 57 -10.88 30.18 10.60
CA GLN A 57 -10.37 30.76 11.83
C GLN A 57 -11.21 31.96 12.27
N TRP A 58 -11.29 32.16 13.59
CA TRP A 58 -11.98 33.26 14.26
C TRP A 58 -13.38 33.56 13.70
N ILE A 59 -14.22 32.54 13.65
CA ILE A 59 -15.62 32.61 13.19
C ILE A 59 -16.34 33.76 13.89
N GLY A 60 -17.12 34.54 13.13
CA GLY A 60 -17.83 35.73 13.60
C GLY A 60 -17.10 37.05 13.36
N LEU A 61 -15.78 37.03 13.10
CA LEU A 61 -15.05 38.20 12.61
C LEU A 61 -15.14 38.31 11.08
N ASP A 62 -15.22 39.54 10.58
CA ASP A 62 -15.12 39.83 9.14
C ASP A 62 -13.67 39.77 8.68
N GLY A 63 -13.45 39.39 7.41
CA GLY A 63 -12.11 39.14 6.84
C GLY A 63 -11.30 38.03 7.54
N ALA A 64 -11.90 37.23 8.41
CA ALA A 64 -11.19 36.28 9.26
C ALA A 64 -10.54 35.13 8.48
N PRO A 65 -9.37 34.59 8.90
CA PRO A 65 -8.57 33.72 8.05
C PRO A 65 -9.28 32.43 7.63
N ALA A 66 -9.36 32.20 6.32
CA ALA A 66 -10.01 31.04 5.72
C ALA A 66 -9.00 30.25 4.88
N TYR A 67 -8.87 28.95 5.13
CA TYR A 67 -7.93 28.09 4.41
C TYR A 67 -8.61 26.86 3.82
N ALA A 68 -8.44 26.67 2.51
CA ALA A 68 -8.89 25.50 1.77
C ALA A 68 -7.69 24.82 1.09
N HIS A 69 -7.64 23.49 1.14
CA HIS A 69 -6.73 22.74 0.26
C HIS A 69 -7.30 21.41 -0.19
N VAL A 70 -6.77 20.94 -1.32
CA VAL A 70 -6.92 19.58 -1.82
C VAL A 70 -5.55 19.02 -2.15
N SER A 71 -5.37 17.73 -1.90
CA SER A 71 -4.10 17.03 -2.11
C SER A 71 -4.34 15.61 -2.57
N PHE A 72 -3.44 15.13 -3.41
CA PHE A 72 -3.38 13.75 -3.86
C PHE A 72 -1.94 13.24 -3.71
N HIS A 73 -1.74 12.04 -3.18
CA HIS A 73 -0.44 11.38 -3.23
C HIS A 73 -0.60 9.88 -3.38
N THR A 74 0.43 9.23 -3.93
CA THR A 74 0.44 7.79 -4.17
C THR A 74 1.87 7.25 -4.22
N PRO A 75 2.15 6.08 -3.60
CA PRO A 75 3.40 5.38 -3.86
C PRO A 75 3.37 4.75 -5.26
N LEU A 76 4.54 4.60 -5.85
CA LEU A 76 4.78 3.94 -7.14
C LEU A 76 5.60 2.66 -6.92
N GLN A 77 6.19 2.12 -7.98
CA GLN A 77 7.19 1.07 -7.90
C GLN A 77 8.57 1.66 -7.52
N ASN A 78 9.57 0.80 -7.32
CA ASN A 78 10.99 1.15 -7.17
C ASN A 78 11.25 2.25 -6.10
N ASN A 79 10.57 2.16 -4.96
CA ASN A 79 10.63 3.12 -3.85
C ASN A 79 10.26 4.59 -4.15
N LEU A 80 9.80 4.91 -5.37
CA LEU A 80 9.37 6.27 -5.76
C LEU A 80 7.94 6.57 -5.31
N SER A 81 7.65 7.81 -4.95
CA SER A 81 6.31 8.29 -4.64
C SER A 81 6.05 9.63 -5.33
N ILE A 82 4.79 9.90 -5.69
CA ILE A 82 4.39 11.16 -6.33
C ILE A 82 3.14 11.72 -5.66
N GLY A 83 3.02 13.04 -5.64
CA GLY A 83 1.80 13.71 -5.22
C GLY A 83 1.71 15.14 -5.74
N GLY A 84 0.62 15.81 -5.38
CA GLY A 84 0.40 17.23 -5.60
C GLY A 84 -0.56 17.78 -4.55
N MET A 85 -0.54 19.11 -4.39
CA MET A 85 -1.45 19.85 -3.53
C MET A 85 -1.79 21.18 -4.22
N ALA A 86 -3.06 21.56 -4.19
CA ALA A 86 -3.54 22.90 -4.51
C ALA A 86 -4.22 23.52 -3.28
N TYR A 87 -4.05 24.82 -3.08
CA TYR A 87 -4.56 25.54 -1.92
C TYR A 87 -5.08 26.93 -2.28
N ASN A 88 -5.98 27.43 -1.44
CA ASN A 88 -6.45 28.80 -1.40
C ASN A 88 -6.51 29.24 0.08
N ASP A 89 -6.07 30.47 0.33
CA ASP A 89 -5.68 30.96 1.64
C ASP A 89 -6.00 32.46 1.70
N GLN A 90 -7.05 32.82 2.44
CA GLN A 90 -7.60 34.17 2.49
C GLN A 90 -7.40 34.75 3.89
N VAL A 91 -6.78 35.93 3.98
CA VAL A 91 -6.49 36.66 5.21
C VAL A 91 -6.84 38.13 4.98
N GLY A 92 -8.03 38.54 5.42
CA GLY A 92 -8.58 39.86 5.11
C GLY A 92 -8.62 40.11 3.59
N ALA A 93 -8.02 41.22 3.18
CA ALA A 93 -7.88 41.64 1.77
C ALA A 93 -6.87 40.82 0.96
N ILE A 94 -6.11 39.88 1.54
CA ILE A 94 -5.07 39.12 0.85
C ILE A 94 -5.58 37.71 0.53
N THR A 95 -5.55 37.33 -0.74
CA THR A 95 -5.86 35.95 -1.18
C THR A 95 -4.63 35.31 -1.84
N THR A 96 -4.02 34.35 -1.15
CA THR A 96 -2.94 33.50 -1.68
C THR A 96 -3.54 32.22 -2.25
N SER A 97 -3.34 31.97 -3.55
CA SER A 97 -3.64 30.69 -4.19
C SER A 97 -2.38 30.06 -4.76
N GLY A 98 -2.32 28.74 -4.85
CA GLY A 98 -1.16 28.08 -5.45
C GLY A 98 -1.27 26.57 -5.53
N ALA A 99 -0.35 25.96 -6.28
CA ALA A 99 -0.25 24.53 -6.45
C ALA A 99 1.20 24.06 -6.49
N LYS A 100 1.46 22.85 -6.00
CA LYS A 100 2.76 22.20 -6.03
C LYS A 100 2.65 20.72 -6.36
N VAL A 101 3.64 20.19 -7.07
CA VAL A 101 3.86 18.75 -7.26
C VAL A 101 4.99 18.30 -6.32
N THR A 102 4.97 17.03 -5.92
CA THR A 102 5.98 16.45 -5.03
C THR A 102 6.48 15.13 -5.60
N GLY A 103 7.79 15.02 -5.78
CA GLY A 103 8.48 13.74 -5.92
C GLY A 103 9.02 13.29 -4.55
N GLY A 104 9.02 11.99 -4.30
CA GLY A 104 9.61 11.43 -3.09
C GLY A 104 10.22 10.05 -3.30
N TYR A 105 11.09 9.66 -2.38
CA TYR A 105 11.83 8.41 -2.44
C TYR A 105 11.95 7.77 -1.05
N LEU A 106 11.76 6.45 -0.97
CA LEU A 106 11.99 5.67 0.24
C LEU A 106 13.38 5.01 0.21
N LEU A 107 14.24 5.43 1.13
CA LEU A 107 15.46 4.69 1.45
C LEU A 107 15.14 3.68 2.54
N GLN A 108 15.16 2.39 2.18
CA GLN A 108 15.09 1.30 3.15
C GLN A 108 16.45 1.12 3.81
N LEU A 109 16.49 1.13 5.15
CA LEU A 109 17.72 0.86 5.92
C LEU A 109 17.71 -0.57 6.47
N GLU A 110 16.57 -1.02 7.01
CA GLU A 110 16.43 -2.35 7.61
C GLU A 110 15.01 -2.92 7.42
N ARG A 111 14.76 -4.11 7.97
CA ARG A 111 13.40 -4.68 8.12
C ARG A 111 12.43 -3.74 8.87
N LYS A 112 12.91 -2.93 9.82
CA LYS A 112 12.10 -2.05 10.69
C LYS A 112 12.41 -0.54 10.56
N GLN A 113 13.42 -0.17 9.78
CA GLN A 113 13.92 1.20 9.66
C GLN A 113 13.90 1.66 8.21
N PHE A 114 13.38 2.85 7.96
CA PHE A 114 13.41 3.49 6.63
C PHE A 114 13.31 5.01 6.75
N ILE A 115 13.89 5.71 5.79
CA ILE A 115 13.76 7.16 5.61
C ILE A 115 12.93 7.41 4.36
N ARG A 116 12.00 8.36 4.42
CA ARG A 116 11.38 8.95 3.24
C ARG A 116 11.93 10.35 3.01
N PHE A 117 12.26 10.65 1.77
CA PHE A 117 12.60 11.98 1.28
C PHE A 117 11.45 12.50 0.41
N GLY A 118 11.21 13.81 0.43
CA GLY A 118 10.26 14.50 -0.43
C GLY A 118 10.80 15.87 -0.85
N LEU A 119 10.65 16.17 -2.14
CA LEU A 119 10.90 17.47 -2.74
C LEU A 119 9.62 17.92 -3.43
N SER A 120 9.02 19.00 -2.93
CA SER A 120 7.94 19.72 -3.59
C SER A 120 8.49 20.86 -4.43
N LEU A 121 7.88 21.11 -5.59
CA LEU A 121 8.09 22.30 -6.41
C LEU A 121 6.73 22.79 -6.92
N GLY A 122 6.52 24.10 -6.94
CA GLY A 122 5.26 24.70 -7.34
C GLY A 122 5.33 26.21 -7.46
N GLY A 123 4.15 26.82 -7.52
CA GLY A 123 4.00 28.28 -7.57
C GLY A 123 2.57 28.70 -7.30
N GLY A 124 2.33 30.00 -7.38
CA GLY A 124 1.02 30.56 -7.09
C GLY A 124 0.95 32.06 -7.31
N TYR A 125 -0.14 32.64 -6.83
CA TYR A 125 -0.48 34.04 -6.98
C TYR A 125 -1.09 34.56 -5.67
N THR A 126 -0.59 35.71 -5.21
CA THR A 126 -1.07 36.44 -4.03
C THR A 126 -1.74 37.72 -4.52
N GLY A 127 -3.09 37.74 -4.58
CA GLY A 127 -3.86 38.91 -5.01
C GLY A 127 -4.29 39.79 -3.82
N TYR A 128 -4.51 41.08 -4.08
CA TYR A 128 -4.98 42.05 -3.08
C TYR A 128 -6.33 42.65 -3.46
N ASP A 129 -7.35 42.29 -2.69
CA ASP A 129 -8.71 42.82 -2.78
C ASP A 129 -8.84 44.03 -1.83
N VAL A 130 -8.20 45.13 -2.22
CA VAL A 130 -8.06 46.36 -1.42
C VAL A 130 -8.85 47.49 -2.06
N GLU A 131 -9.88 47.97 -1.40
CA GLU A 131 -10.53 49.23 -1.78
C GLU A 131 -9.58 50.41 -1.50
N ALA A 132 -9.05 51.02 -2.57
CA ALA A 132 -8.11 52.14 -2.44
C ALA A 132 -8.73 53.41 -1.82
N GLY A 133 -10.06 53.58 -1.92
CA GLY A 133 -10.75 54.79 -1.48
C GLY A 133 -10.13 56.06 -2.08
N ASN A 134 -9.69 56.96 -1.21
CA ASN A 134 -8.95 58.18 -1.57
C ASN A 134 -7.44 58.08 -1.28
N ASP A 135 -6.89 56.89 -0.94
CA ASP A 135 -5.46 56.72 -0.59
C ASP A 135 -4.61 56.36 -1.83
N PRO A 136 -3.70 57.25 -2.29
CA PRO A 136 -2.85 57.00 -3.46
C PRO A 136 -1.78 55.92 -3.25
N THR A 137 -1.57 55.46 -2.01
CA THR A 137 -0.66 54.34 -1.70
C THR A 137 -1.36 53.00 -1.89
N LEU A 138 -2.62 52.87 -1.44
CA LEU A 138 -3.44 51.67 -1.64
C LEU A 138 -3.88 51.51 -3.11
N ALA A 139 -4.04 52.61 -3.84
CA ALA A 139 -4.33 52.62 -5.28
C ALA A 139 -3.31 51.86 -6.17
N LYS A 140 -2.13 51.53 -5.65
CA LYS A 140 -1.11 50.71 -6.34
C LYS A 140 -1.29 49.20 -6.14
N TYR A 141 -2.10 48.81 -5.15
CA TYR A 141 -2.32 47.42 -4.77
C TYR A 141 -3.75 46.94 -5.07
N ALA A 142 -4.72 47.85 -5.17
CA ALA A 142 -6.09 47.55 -5.56
C ALA A 142 -6.16 46.78 -6.89
N GLY A 143 -6.58 45.51 -6.84
CA GLY A 143 -6.70 44.65 -8.02
C GLY A 143 -5.38 44.18 -8.63
N THR A 144 -4.25 44.32 -7.92
CA THR A 144 -2.95 43.77 -8.33
C THR A 144 -2.60 42.51 -7.53
N GLY A 145 -1.46 41.90 -7.82
CA GLY A 145 -1.01 40.71 -7.11
C GLY A 145 0.39 40.26 -7.49
N THR A 146 1.02 39.50 -6.61
CA THR A 146 2.39 38.95 -6.78
C THR A 146 2.34 37.45 -7.09
N SER A 147 2.86 37.08 -8.25
CA SER A 147 3.15 35.69 -8.61
C SER A 147 4.41 35.19 -7.89
N TYR A 148 4.47 33.91 -7.55
CA TYR A 148 5.63 33.34 -6.84
C TYR A 148 5.91 31.89 -7.22
N VAL A 149 7.16 31.47 -7.01
CA VAL A 149 7.61 30.06 -7.04
C VAL A 149 7.81 29.62 -5.60
N THR A 150 7.53 28.35 -5.29
CA THR A 150 7.81 27.76 -3.98
C THR A 150 8.35 26.33 -4.14
N ALA A 151 9.17 25.90 -3.18
CA ALA A 151 9.68 24.55 -3.06
C ALA A 151 9.71 24.14 -1.59
N ASP A 152 9.58 22.84 -1.31
CA ASP A 152 9.64 22.32 0.08
C ASP A 152 10.48 21.06 0.14
N LEU A 153 11.39 20.99 1.11
CA LEU A 153 12.12 19.77 1.45
C LEU A 153 11.50 19.09 2.68
N GLY A 154 11.43 17.76 2.65
CA GLY A 154 10.89 16.95 3.72
C GLY A 154 11.66 15.65 3.87
N VAL A 155 12.01 15.30 5.11
CA VAL A 155 12.67 14.05 5.47
C VAL A 155 11.92 13.45 6.64
N VAL A 156 11.61 12.16 6.58
CA VAL A 156 10.90 11.44 7.65
C VAL A 156 11.57 10.10 7.92
N TYR A 157 12.10 9.94 9.13
CA TYR A 157 12.64 8.69 9.64
C TYR A 157 11.56 7.90 10.37
N TYR A 158 11.52 6.59 10.14
CA TYR A 158 10.58 5.64 10.71
C TYR A 158 11.32 4.53 11.45
N TYR A 159 10.89 4.26 12.68
CA TYR A 159 11.38 3.16 13.51
C TYR A 159 10.22 2.41 14.16
N ASN A 160 9.83 1.26 13.59
CA ASN A 160 8.57 0.57 13.96
C ASN A 160 7.36 1.53 13.88
N ASP A 161 6.74 1.87 15.01
CA ASP A 161 5.56 2.73 15.13
C ASP A 161 5.90 4.19 15.52
N LEU A 162 7.20 4.54 15.57
CA LEU A 162 7.73 5.89 15.80
C LEU A 162 8.05 6.56 14.46
N ASN A 163 7.53 7.76 14.24
CA ASN A 163 7.80 8.59 13.06
C ASN A 163 8.37 9.95 13.51
N ILE A 164 9.53 10.34 12.99
CA ILE A 164 10.16 11.64 13.23
C ILE A 164 10.38 12.32 11.88
N GLY A 165 9.80 13.51 11.69
CA GLY A 165 9.88 14.29 10.46
C GLY A 165 10.55 15.64 10.66
N LEU A 166 11.35 16.04 9.68
CA LEU A 166 11.93 17.37 9.49
C LEU A 166 11.43 17.92 8.14
N SER A 167 11.06 19.20 8.07
CA SER A 167 10.72 19.85 6.80
C SER A 167 11.22 21.29 6.77
N VAL A 168 11.66 21.73 5.60
CA VAL A 168 11.92 23.14 5.27
C VAL A 168 10.86 23.56 4.25
N PRO A 169 9.71 24.10 4.71
CA PRO A 169 8.67 24.61 3.83
C PRO A 169 9.05 26.00 3.29
N ASN A 170 8.64 26.33 2.06
CA ASN A 170 9.06 27.55 1.35
C ASN A 170 10.59 27.75 1.36
N LEU A 171 11.32 26.73 0.89
CA LEU A 171 12.77 26.76 0.63
C LEU A 171 13.17 27.90 -0.31
N ILE A 172 12.29 28.24 -1.25
CA ILE A 172 12.34 29.49 -2.02
C ILE A 172 11.50 30.50 -1.25
N GLY A 173 12.10 31.65 -0.93
CA GLY A 173 11.42 32.75 -0.25
C GLY A 173 10.24 33.28 -1.07
N ARG A 174 9.13 33.57 -0.38
CA ARG A 174 7.94 34.19 -0.98
C ARG A 174 7.70 35.54 -0.34
N ASP A 175 7.99 36.60 -1.06
CA ASP A 175 7.55 37.94 -0.69
C ASP A 175 6.08 38.09 -1.07
N MET A 176 5.23 38.50 -0.10
CA MET A 176 3.79 38.60 -0.33
C MET A 176 3.41 39.79 -1.21
N VAL A 177 4.30 40.77 -1.36
CA VAL A 177 4.15 41.97 -2.18
C VAL A 177 5.48 42.26 -2.90
N SER A 178 5.45 42.29 -4.23
CA SER A 178 6.58 42.68 -5.08
C SER A 178 6.18 43.87 -5.98
N PRO A 179 7.03 44.91 -6.13
CA PRO A 179 6.80 46.01 -7.06
C PRO A 179 6.61 45.57 -8.52
N ASP A 180 7.27 44.47 -8.91
CA ASP A 180 7.31 43.97 -10.29
C ASP A 180 6.23 42.89 -10.55
N GLY A 181 5.33 42.64 -9.58
CA GLY A 181 4.29 41.60 -9.68
C GLY A 181 4.80 40.15 -9.58
N PHE A 182 6.09 39.96 -9.27
CA PHE A 182 6.72 38.65 -9.14
C PHE A 182 7.72 38.61 -7.96
N SER A 183 7.62 37.60 -7.09
CA SER A 183 8.50 37.41 -5.93
C SER A 183 9.92 37.04 -6.36
N GLU A 184 10.95 37.60 -5.72
CA GLU A 184 12.34 37.24 -6.02
C GLU A 184 12.60 35.74 -5.75
N ILE A 185 13.25 35.03 -6.68
CA ILE A 185 13.59 33.60 -6.51
C ILE A 185 14.87 33.48 -5.68
N GLN A 186 14.74 33.72 -4.38
CA GLN A 186 15.84 33.61 -3.42
C GLN A 186 15.74 32.32 -2.61
N LEU A 187 16.85 31.56 -2.48
CA LEU A 187 16.90 30.38 -1.62
C LEU A 187 17.05 30.81 -0.16
N LYS A 188 16.08 30.44 0.68
CA LYS A 188 15.97 30.86 2.07
C LYS A 188 15.77 29.66 3.05
N PRO A 189 16.66 28.65 3.04
CA PRO A 189 16.49 27.38 3.78
C PRO A 189 16.40 27.50 5.31
N TYR A 190 16.67 28.68 5.88
CA TYR A 190 16.68 28.93 7.31
C TYR A 190 15.52 29.83 7.80
N GLU A 191 14.68 30.36 6.89
CA GLU A 191 13.55 31.21 7.28
C GLU A 191 12.40 30.43 7.94
N ASN A 192 12.21 29.15 7.59
CA ASN A 192 11.14 28.30 8.12
C ASN A 192 11.61 26.87 8.32
N LEU A 193 11.30 26.28 9.48
CA LEU A 193 11.64 24.89 9.81
C LEU A 193 10.50 24.23 10.58
N LEU A 194 10.15 23.01 10.21
CA LEU A 194 9.16 22.17 10.87
C LEU A 194 9.83 20.92 11.44
N ILE A 195 9.65 20.66 12.74
CA ILE A 195 10.03 19.40 13.39
C ILE A 195 8.75 18.75 13.90
N GLN A 196 8.54 17.47 13.59
CA GLN A 196 7.40 16.69 14.07
C GLN A 196 7.83 15.32 14.57
N ALA A 197 7.21 14.85 15.65
CA ALA A 197 7.37 13.50 16.17
C ALA A 197 6.00 12.89 16.47
N SER A 198 5.87 11.58 16.30
CA SER A 198 4.63 10.85 16.60
C SER A 198 4.93 9.39 16.90
N TYR A 199 4.19 8.79 17.84
CA TYR A 199 4.35 7.39 18.20
C TYR A 199 2.98 6.76 18.42
N ARG A 200 2.63 5.70 17.67
CA ARG A 200 1.35 5.02 17.87
C ARG A 200 1.48 3.84 18.82
N TYR A 201 0.96 4.01 20.03
CA TYR A 201 0.95 2.98 21.06
C TYR A 201 -0.37 2.19 21.05
N LEU A 202 -0.31 0.87 20.82
CA LEU A 202 -1.48 -0.01 20.81
C LEU A 202 -1.72 -0.55 22.23
N LEU A 203 -2.74 -0.04 22.93
CA LEU A 203 -3.10 -0.48 24.28
C LEU A 203 -3.80 -1.85 24.23
N ASN A 204 -4.67 -2.06 23.25
CA ASN A 204 -5.32 -3.35 22.98
C ASN A 204 -5.78 -3.41 21.51
N LYS A 205 -6.41 -4.53 21.12
CA LYS A 205 -6.86 -4.78 19.74
C LYS A 205 -7.86 -3.75 19.19
N ASN A 206 -8.53 -2.97 20.03
CA ASN A 206 -9.56 -2.01 19.66
C ASN A 206 -9.22 -0.56 20.10
N LEU A 207 -8.07 -0.32 20.73
CA LEU A 207 -7.68 1.00 21.23
C LEU A 207 -6.18 1.23 21.02
N ALA A 208 -5.86 2.27 20.25
CA ALA A 208 -4.52 2.82 20.12
C ALA A 208 -4.53 4.30 20.47
N ILE A 209 -3.45 4.79 21.09
CA ILE A 209 -3.24 6.22 21.38
C ILE A 209 -2.00 6.68 20.63
N GLU A 210 -2.10 7.83 19.98
CA GLU A 210 -1.06 8.43 19.15
C GLU A 210 -0.79 9.86 19.65
N PRO A 211 0.17 10.05 20.57
CA PRO A 211 0.77 11.35 20.80
C PRO A 211 1.48 11.86 19.54
N HIS A 212 1.29 13.14 19.25
CA HIS A 212 2.07 13.93 18.29
C HIS A 212 2.67 15.14 19.01
N VAL A 213 3.89 15.49 18.66
CA VAL A 213 4.56 16.74 19.05
C VAL A 213 5.03 17.43 17.78
N LEU A 214 4.82 18.74 17.71
CA LEU A 214 5.06 19.56 16.54
C LEU A 214 5.69 20.89 16.97
N TYR A 215 6.76 21.29 16.30
CA TYR A 215 7.45 22.55 16.52
C TYR A 215 7.67 23.26 15.20
N ARG A 216 7.18 24.50 15.13
CA ARG A 216 7.37 25.41 14.00
C ARG A 216 8.39 26.46 14.42
N PHE A 217 9.44 26.63 13.65
CA PHE A 217 10.35 27.76 13.75
C PHE A 217 10.19 28.63 12.50
N SER A 218 10.29 29.95 12.70
CA SER A 218 10.36 30.94 11.64
C SER A 218 11.30 32.07 12.07
N THR A 219 11.92 32.76 11.12
CA THR A 219 12.63 34.02 11.37
C THR A 219 11.71 35.24 11.41
N VAL A 220 10.51 35.12 10.82
CA VAL A 220 9.53 36.21 10.68
C VAL A 220 8.40 36.09 11.72
N ASN A 221 7.91 34.86 11.94
CA ASN A 221 6.89 34.55 12.93
C ASN A 221 7.51 34.14 14.28
N MET A 222 6.75 34.25 15.37
CA MET A 222 7.13 33.61 16.64
C MET A 222 7.20 32.08 16.48
N PRO A 223 8.21 31.38 17.04
CA PRO A 223 8.22 29.93 17.09
C PRO A 223 7.03 29.38 17.88
N GLN A 224 6.43 28.29 17.41
CA GLN A 224 5.20 27.72 17.95
C GLN A 224 5.38 26.24 18.31
N PHE A 225 4.98 25.88 19.53
CA PHE A 225 4.90 24.50 19.99
C PHE A 225 3.45 23.99 19.99
N GLU A 226 3.25 22.74 19.58
CA GLU A 226 1.94 22.11 19.45
C GLU A 226 2.00 20.62 19.81
N VAL A 227 1.03 20.14 20.60
CA VAL A 227 0.98 18.76 21.10
C VAL A 227 -0.44 18.23 20.98
N ALA A 228 -0.61 17.10 20.29
CA ALA A 228 -1.89 16.43 20.15
C ALA A 228 -1.83 14.99 20.70
N ALA A 229 -2.98 14.47 21.15
CA ALA A 229 -3.14 13.09 21.57
C ALA A 229 -4.41 12.51 20.94
N ILE A 230 -4.26 11.57 20.00
CA ILE A 230 -5.35 10.97 19.24
C ILE A 230 -5.63 9.56 19.76
N ALA A 231 -6.85 9.29 20.22
CA ALA A 231 -7.33 7.95 20.53
C ALA A 231 -8.10 7.37 19.33
N HIS A 232 -7.64 6.23 18.81
CA HIS A 232 -8.33 5.45 17.77
C HIS A 232 -9.17 4.36 18.44
N ILE A 233 -10.48 4.38 18.21
CA ILE A 233 -11.47 3.57 18.94
C ILE A 233 -12.19 2.64 17.95
N GLY A 234 -12.02 1.33 18.13
CA GLY A 234 -12.63 0.28 17.30
C GLY A 234 -12.22 0.31 15.82
N HIS A 235 -11.15 1.03 15.48
CA HIS A 235 -10.70 1.38 14.11
C HIS A 235 -11.66 2.27 13.30
N VAL A 236 -12.94 2.34 13.67
CA VAL A 236 -13.96 3.17 13.01
C VAL A 236 -13.91 4.61 13.50
N VAL A 237 -13.83 4.85 14.80
CA VAL A 237 -13.89 6.19 15.40
C VAL A 237 -12.50 6.65 15.81
N TRP A 238 -12.29 7.96 15.84
CA TRP A 238 -11.17 8.57 16.54
C TRP A 238 -11.61 9.86 17.23
N ALA A 239 -10.98 10.17 18.36
CA ALA A 239 -11.21 11.39 19.11
C ALA A 239 -9.94 11.79 19.85
N GLY A 240 -9.79 13.06 20.21
CA GLY A 240 -8.60 13.52 20.90
C GLY A 240 -8.63 15.00 21.24
N LEU A 241 -7.48 15.48 21.71
CA LEU A 241 -7.23 16.87 22.05
C LEU A 241 -5.93 17.33 21.39
N ASN A 242 -5.87 18.61 21.08
CA ASN A 242 -4.66 19.30 20.62
C ASN A 242 -4.48 20.57 21.46
N TYR A 243 -3.25 20.86 21.87
CA TYR A 243 -2.88 22.11 22.52
C TYR A 243 -1.81 22.80 21.68
N ARG A 244 -2.08 24.04 21.28
CA ARG A 244 -1.17 24.87 20.50
C ARG A 244 -0.85 26.14 21.27
N GLN A 245 0.44 26.40 21.45
CA GLN A 245 0.94 27.61 22.08
C GLN A 245 0.40 28.86 21.36
N GLU A 246 0.04 29.90 22.12
CA GLU A 246 -0.63 31.15 21.70
C GLU A 246 -2.07 30.99 21.12
N TYR A 247 -2.58 29.76 20.95
CA TYR A 247 -3.93 29.51 20.41
C TYR A 247 -4.87 28.81 21.39
N GLY A 248 -4.36 27.94 22.28
CA GLY A 248 -5.16 27.22 23.28
C GLY A 248 -5.46 25.77 22.90
N ILE A 249 -6.66 25.29 23.24
CA ILE A 249 -7.05 23.88 23.13
C ILE A 249 -8.08 23.68 22.01
N ALA A 250 -7.83 22.69 21.16
CA ALA A 250 -8.80 22.16 20.21
C ALA A 250 -9.27 20.76 20.59
N ALA A 251 -10.59 20.55 20.52
CA ALA A 251 -11.20 19.23 20.52
C ALA A 251 -11.31 18.73 19.08
N LEU A 252 -11.03 17.44 18.87
CA LEU A 252 -11.00 16.84 17.54
C LEU A 252 -11.63 15.44 17.56
N ALA A 253 -12.46 15.15 16.58
CA ALA A 253 -13.18 13.88 16.48
C ALA A 253 -13.58 13.55 15.04
N GLY A 254 -13.67 12.26 14.72
CA GLY A 254 -14.09 11.82 13.41
C GLY A 254 -14.29 10.32 13.31
N PHE A 255 -14.61 9.86 12.11
CA PHE A 255 -14.92 8.47 11.82
C PHE A 255 -14.44 8.04 10.43
N LYS A 256 -14.35 6.74 10.24
CA LYS A 256 -13.83 6.08 9.04
C LYS A 256 -14.89 5.14 8.47
N ILE A 257 -15.21 5.26 7.18
CA ILE A 257 -16.18 4.40 6.50
C ILE A 257 -15.42 3.39 5.64
N GLN A 258 -15.69 2.09 5.86
CA GLN A 258 -15.20 0.96 5.07
C GLN A 258 -13.66 0.89 4.91
N GLU A 259 -12.90 1.46 5.86
CA GLU A 259 -11.42 1.58 5.80
C GLU A 259 -10.89 2.39 4.59
N GLN A 260 -11.78 3.03 3.82
CA GLN A 260 -11.44 3.83 2.62
C GLN A 260 -11.63 5.33 2.86
N TRP A 261 -12.72 5.74 3.49
CA TRP A 261 -13.01 7.14 3.79
C TRP A 261 -12.65 7.46 5.24
N ALA A 262 -12.23 8.69 5.51
CA ALA A 262 -12.19 9.27 6.84
C ALA A 262 -12.76 10.69 6.79
N ILE A 263 -13.71 10.98 7.67
CA ILE A 263 -14.30 12.31 7.86
C ILE A 263 -13.94 12.79 9.27
N GLY A 264 -13.53 14.04 9.38
CA GLY A 264 -13.00 14.60 10.61
C GLY A 264 -13.44 16.03 10.83
N PHE A 265 -13.72 16.36 12.10
CA PHE A 265 -14.02 17.71 12.55
C PHE A 265 -13.09 18.06 13.72
N SER A 266 -12.61 19.30 13.75
CA SER A 266 -12.02 19.87 14.96
C SER A 266 -12.51 21.28 15.20
N TYR A 267 -12.69 21.59 16.48
CA TYR A 267 -13.11 22.90 16.98
C TYR A 267 -12.14 23.37 18.06
N GLU A 268 -11.69 24.59 17.90
CA GLU A 268 -10.61 25.21 18.65
C GLU A 268 -11.13 26.42 19.39
N TYR A 269 -11.23 26.29 20.71
CA TYR A 269 -11.69 27.35 21.59
C TYR A 269 -10.50 28.27 21.86
N GLY A 270 -10.36 29.30 21.02
CA GLY A 270 -9.22 30.19 21.00
C GLY A 270 -9.00 30.89 22.34
N ASN A 271 -7.92 30.53 23.03
CA ASN A 271 -7.50 31.14 24.30
C ASN A 271 -6.78 32.47 24.03
N THR A 272 -7.50 33.39 23.40
CA THR A 272 -6.97 34.61 22.76
C THR A 272 -7.70 35.85 23.28
N GLU A 273 -7.09 37.02 23.11
CA GLU A 273 -7.66 38.33 23.48
C GLU A 273 -8.94 38.68 22.70
N LEU A 274 -9.28 37.91 21.66
CA LEU A 274 -10.51 37.98 20.86
C LEU A 274 -11.75 37.34 21.56
N ALA A 275 -11.61 36.86 22.79
CA ALA A 275 -12.70 36.26 23.56
C ALA A 275 -13.91 37.22 23.69
N GLY A 276 -15.05 36.83 23.11
CA GLY A 276 -16.26 37.65 23.02
C GLY A 276 -16.49 38.33 21.67
N TYR A 277 -15.45 38.45 20.83
CA TYR A 277 -15.56 38.94 19.44
C TYR A 277 -15.63 37.80 18.42
N SER A 278 -15.18 36.59 18.78
CA SER A 278 -15.22 35.41 17.93
C SER A 278 -15.80 34.18 18.66
N SER A 279 -16.48 33.32 17.90
CA SER A 279 -16.94 31.98 18.31
C SER A 279 -15.91 30.87 17.99
N GLY A 280 -14.62 31.17 18.06
CA GLY A 280 -13.54 30.19 17.90
C GLY A 280 -13.23 29.82 16.45
N THR A 281 -12.58 28.68 16.27
CA THR A 281 -12.06 28.23 14.96
C THR A 281 -12.53 26.81 14.67
N ALA A 282 -12.98 26.53 13.45
CA ALA A 282 -13.45 25.20 13.05
C ALA A 282 -12.74 24.70 11.78
N GLU A 283 -12.53 23.39 11.70
CA GLU A 283 -11.84 22.72 10.60
C GLU A 283 -12.55 21.41 10.26
N VAL A 284 -12.95 21.25 9.00
CA VAL A 284 -13.54 20.04 8.42
C VAL A 284 -12.52 19.41 7.47
N SER A 285 -12.32 18.10 7.60
CA SER A 285 -11.37 17.33 6.78
C SER A 285 -12.03 16.07 6.23
N ILE A 286 -11.73 15.73 4.98
CA ILE A 286 -12.14 14.48 4.33
C ILE A 286 -10.98 13.83 3.59
N GLY A 287 -10.73 12.56 3.89
CA GLY A 287 -9.76 11.71 3.22
C GLY A 287 -10.41 10.51 2.56
N TYR A 288 -9.89 10.09 1.41
CA TYR A 288 -10.34 8.92 0.66
C TYR A 288 -9.14 8.17 0.07
N ASN A 289 -9.02 6.88 0.39
CA ASN A 289 -8.06 5.97 -0.22
C ASN A 289 -8.69 5.31 -1.45
N LEU A 290 -8.14 5.61 -2.63
CA LEU A 290 -8.56 5.04 -3.90
C LEU A 290 -7.91 3.66 -4.10
N GLY A 291 -8.74 2.64 -4.25
CA GLY A 291 -8.33 1.29 -4.65
C GLY A 291 -7.58 0.50 -3.57
N ASP A 292 -6.89 -0.55 -4.00
CA ASP A 292 -6.15 -1.46 -3.11
C ASP A 292 -4.82 -0.89 -2.63
N LYS A 293 -4.37 -1.40 -1.48
CA LYS A 293 -3.07 -1.10 -0.89
C LYS A 293 -1.94 -1.52 -1.81
N LYS A 294 -1.17 -0.57 -2.32
CA LYS A 294 0.00 -0.83 -3.17
C LYS A 294 1.09 -1.50 -2.33
N LYS A 295 1.51 -2.72 -2.70
CA LYS A 295 2.48 -3.52 -1.93
C LYS A 295 3.95 -3.18 -2.20
N SER A 296 4.24 -2.27 -3.13
CA SER A 296 5.57 -2.03 -3.71
C SER A 296 6.62 -1.41 -2.77
N GLN A 297 6.26 -1.02 -1.54
CA GLN A 297 7.13 -0.28 -0.61
C GLN A 297 6.77 -0.56 0.85
N LYS A 298 7.71 -0.29 1.78
CA LYS A 298 7.43 -0.12 3.21
C LYS A 298 6.69 1.19 3.48
N GLN A 299 5.87 1.22 4.54
CA GLN A 299 4.76 2.16 4.66
C GLN A 299 4.61 2.63 6.09
N ALA A 300 4.20 3.89 6.27
CA ALA A 300 3.63 4.33 7.53
C ALA A 300 2.31 3.57 7.76
N GLN A 301 1.91 3.37 9.01
CA GLN A 301 0.59 2.79 9.28
C GLN A 301 -0.48 3.84 9.00
N SER A 302 -1.05 3.81 7.79
CA SER A 302 -2.15 4.66 7.31
C SER A 302 -3.15 5.02 8.41
N PHE A 303 -3.42 6.32 8.58
CA PHE A 303 -4.42 6.79 9.53
C PHE A 303 -5.80 6.18 9.25
N ILE A 304 -6.20 6.17 7.97
CA ILE A 304 -7.53 5.72 7.52
C ILE A 304 -7.67 4.19 7.65
N GLN A 305 -6.65 3.42 7.24
CA GLN A 305 -6.67 1.95 7.29
C GLN A 305 -5.57 1.42 8.24
N ASN A 306 -5.86 1.48 9.54
CA ASN A 306 -4.90 1.21 10.62
C ASN A 306 -4.96 -0.22 11.19
N PHE A 307 -5.91 -1.08 10.79
CA PHE A 307 -6.12 -2.38 11.43
C PHE A 307 -5.14 -3.48 10.97
N ARG A 308 -4.49 -4.16 11.93
CA ARG A 308 -3.96 -5.52 11.73
C ARG A 308 -5.13 -6.50 11.86
N ARG A 309 -5.64 -7.00 10.72
CA ARG A 309 -6.70 -8.01 10.72
C ARG A 309 -6.32 -9.20 11.61
N THR A 310 -7.24 -9.66 12.45
CA THR A 310 -7.02 -10.95 13.13
C THR A 310 -7.14 -12.08 12.12
N LYS A 311 -6.37 -13.15 12.29
CA LYS A 311 -6.37 -14.31 11.38
C LYS A 311 -7.80 -14.80 11.08
N ALA A 312 -8.62 -14.97 12.12
CA ALA A 312 -10.03 -15.36 12.01
C ALA A 312 -10.97 -14.34 11.32
N GLN A 313 -10.51 -13.13 10.97
CA GLN A 313 -11.20 -12.18 10.08
C GLN A 313 -10.64 -12.23 8.66
N GLU A 314 -9.35 -12.52 8.48
CA GLU A 314 -8.76 -12.79 7.17
C GLU A 314 -9.32 -14.08 6.57
N ASP A 315 -9.43 -15.14 7.38
CA ASP A 315 -10.04 -16.42 7.04
C ASP A 315 -11.51 -16.23 6.61
N ARG A 316 -12.31 -15.49 7.41
CA ARG A 316 -13.71 -15.15 7.07
C ARG A 316 -13.82 -14.27 5.83
N ALA A 317 -12.90 -13.34 5.61
CA ALA A 317 -12.86 -12.54 4.38
C ALA A 317 -12.43 -13.37 3.15
N ALA A 318 -11.57 -14.38 3.31
CA ALA A 318 -11.23 -15.34 2.26
C ALA A 318 -12.44 -16.21 1.90
N GLN A 319 -13.10 -16.82 2.90
CA GLN A 319 -14.33 -17.60 2.73
C GLN A 319 -15.43 -16.80 2.04
N ARG A 320 -15.68 -15.55 2.47
CA ARG A 320 -16.71 -14.69 1.86
C ARG A 320 -16.38 -14.30 0.42
N ARG A 321 -15.09 -14.14 0.08
CA ARG A 321 -14.64 -13.93 -1.32
C ARG A 321 -14.78 -15.20 -2.16
N GLN A 322 -14.50 -16.38 -1.61
CA GLN A 322 -14.73 -17.66 -2.29
C GLN A 322 -16.22 -17.89 -2.56
N GLN A 323 -17.10 -17.62 -1.59
CA GLN A 323 -18.56 -17.69 -1.78
C GLN A 323 -19.05 -16.70 -2.84
N LEU A 324 -18.59 -15.44 -2.82
CA LEU A 324 -18.93 -14.45 -3.85
C LEU A 324 -18.39 -14.84 -5.25
N ALA A 325 -17.22 -15.47 -5.34
CA ALA A 325 -16.68 -15.97 -6.59
C ALA A 325 -17.47 -17.20 -7.10
N GLN A 326 -17.88 -18.10 -6.21
CA GLN A 326 -18.75 -19.23 -6.54
C GLN A 326 -20.14 -18.76 -7.00
N GLN A 327 -20.75 -17.80 -6.30
CA GLN A 327 -22.02 -17.19 -6.70
C GLN A 327 -21.93 -16.51 -8.06
N ARG A 328 -20.87 -15.74 -8.33
CA ARG A 328 -20.66 -15.14 -9.67
C ARG A 328 -20.43 -16.19 -10.75
N ALA A 329 -19.63 -17.21 -10.50
CA ALA A 329 -19.40 -18.30 -11.45
C ALA A 329 -20.65 -19.16 -11.69
N GLN A 330 -21.56 -19.24 -10.71
CA GLN A 330 -22.87 -19.87 -10.87
C GLN A 330 -23.82 -18.98 -11.66
N GLN A 331 -23.92 -17.68 -11.33
CA GLN A 331 -24.71 -16.70 -12.09
C GLN A 331 -24.26 -16.64 -13.56
N GLN A 332 -22.95 -16.68 -13.84
CA GLN A 332 -22.44 -16.73 -15.21
C GLN A 332 -22.86 -18.02 -15.94
N ARG A 333 -22.86 -19.18 -15.28
CA ARG A 333 -23.38 -20.43 -15.88
C ARG A 333 -24.90 -20.40 -16.07
N GLU A 334 -25.63 -19.73 -15.20
CA GLU A 334 -27.08 -19.56 -15.31
C GLU A 334 -27.42 -18.58 -16.45
N GLU A 335 -26.67 -17.49 -16.61
CA GLU A 335 -26.73 -16.57 -17.76
C GLU A 335 -26.35 -17.27 -19.08
N GLU A 336 -25.27 -18.05 -19.09
CA GLU A 336 -24.86 -18.89 -20.24
C GLU A 336 -25.91 -19.95 -20.58
N ALA A 337 -26.51 -20.62 -19.58
CA ALA A 337 -27.57 -21.60 -19.80
C ALA A 337 -28.85 -20.93 -20.35
N VAL A 338 -29.25 -19.77 -19.83
CA VAL A 338 -30.39 -18.99 -20.35
C VAL A 338 -30.13 -18.54 -21.79
N ALA A 339 -28.92 -18.06 -22.10
CA ALA A 339 -28.52 -17.72 -23.46
C ALA A 339 -28.55 -18.93 -24.42
N VAL A 340 -28.13 -20.12 -23.97
CA VAL A 340 -28.19 -21.38 -24.74
C VAL A 340 -29.62 -21.90 -24.92
N THR A 341 -30.53 -21.65 -23.96
CA THR A 341 -31.94 -22.08 -24.05
C THR A 341 -32.86 -21.12 -24.81
N THR A 342 -32.38 -19.95 -25.23
CA THR A 342 -33.18 -18.97 -25.99
C THR A 342 -33.19 -19.33 -27.48
N PRO A 343 -34.31 -19.80 -28.07
CA PRO A 343 -34.30 -20.31 -29.44
C PRO A 343 -34.26 -19.15 -30.45
N ALA A 344 -33.34 -19.21 -31.42
CA ALA A 344 -33.40 -18.35 -32.59
C ALA A 344 -34.62 -18.74 -33.47
N PRO A 345 -35.33 -17.76 -34.06
CA PRO A 345 -36.60 -18.02 -34.74
C PRO A 345 -36.41 -18.87 -36.00
N THR A 346 -37.11 -20.01 -36.07
CA THR A 346 -37.10 -20.92 -37.21
C THR A 346 -38.10 -20.45 -38.29
N PRO A 347 -37.72 -20.41 -39.58
CA PRO A 347 -38.69 -20.27 -40.68
C PRO A 347 -39.67 -21.45 -40.73
N ALA A 348 -40.88 -21.22 -41.23
CA ALA A 348 -42.03 -22.13 -41.06
C ALA A 348 -42.20 -23.18 -42.18
N THR A 349 -43.15 -24.09 -41.94
CA THR A 349 -43.74 -25.11 -42.87
C THR A 349 -42.80 -26.28 -43.24
N GLU A 350 -43.27 -27.53 -43.39
CA GLU A 350 -44.64 -28.06 -43.52
C GLU A 350 -45.00 -29.18 -42.50
N GLU A 351 -46.31 -29.43 -42.34
CA GLU A 351 -46.94 -30.51 -41.54
C GLU A 351 -47.40 -31.68 -42.44
N PRO A 352 -48.10 -32.74 -41.96
CA PRO A 352 -48.08 -33.47 -40.68
C PRO A 352 -47.86 -35.00 -40.89
N VAL A 353 -48.01 -35.84 -39.85
CA VAL A 353 -49.05 -36.92 -39.77
C VAL A 353 -48.86 -37.85 -38.55
N GLU A 354 -49.94 -37.91 -37.74
CA GLU A 354 -50.41 -38.98 -36.83
C GLU A 354 -49.59 -39.50 -35.62
N THR A 355 -50.36 -40.09 -34.70
CA THR A 355 -50.10 -40.46 -33.28
C THR A 355 -50.97 -41.72 -32.98
N PRO A 356 -51.20 -42.22 -31.73
CA PRO A 356 -50.49 -42.19 -30.42
C PRO A 356 -50.39 -43.62 -29.78
N VAL A 357 -50.21 -43.73 -28.43
CA VAL A 357 -50.61 -44.86 -27.53
C VAL A 357 -49.65 -46.11 -27.50
N GLN A 358 -49.37 -46.87 -26.41
CA GLN A 358 -49.84 -46.93 -24.99
C GLN A 358 -48.69 -47.17 -23.94
N THR A 359 -49.05 -47.60 -22.71
CA THR A 359 -48.24 -47.66 -21.46
C THR A 359 -48.22 -49.08 -20.84
N GLU A 360 -47.52 -49.26 -19.69
CA GLU A 360 -47.47 -50.42 -18.74
C GLU A 360 -46.38 -51.49 -19.09
N ALA A 361 -45.44 -51.93 -18.22
CA ALA A 361 -45.43 -52.43 -16.82
C ALA A 361 -45.83 -53.93 -16.71
N GLU A 362 -45.31 -54.83 -15.85
CA GLU A 362 -44.16 -54.93 -14.90
C GLU A 362 -44.03 -56.44 -14.49
N GLU A 363 -43.02 -57.07 -13.85
CA GLU A 363 -41.67 -56.79 -13.27
C GLU A 363 -40.90 -58.16 -13.27
N ALA A 364 -39.55 -58.20 -13.28
CA ALA A 364 -38.78 -59.40 -12.89
C ALA A 364 -37.27 -59.16 -12.57
N THR A 365 -36.89 -59.19 -11.28
CA THR A 365 -35.48 -59.36 -10.84
C THR A 365 -34.99 -60.83 -11.05
N PRO A 366 -33.68 -61.09 -11.27
CA PRO A 366 -32.69 -61.08 -10.18
C PRO A 366 -31.33 -60.46 -10.56
N ALA A 367 -30.39 -60.43 -9.61
CA ALA A 367 -29.04 -59.89 -9.81
C ALA A 367 -28.21 -60.73 -10.82
N ALA A 368 -27.69 -60.05 -11.85
CA ALA A 368 -26.60 -60.51 -12.70
C ALA A 368 -25.52 -59.41 -12.76
N GLU A 369 -24.29 -59.79 -13.08
CA GLU A 369 -23.12 -58.93 -13.01
C GLU A 369 -23.27 -57.65 -13.86
N ILE A 370 -22.95 -56.48 -13.28
CA ILE A 370 -22.51 -55.35 -14.10
C ILE A 370 -21.17 -55.79 -14.69
N ALA A 371 -21.21 -56.28 -15.93
CA ALA A 371 -20.06 -56.80 -16.61
C ALA A 371 -18.92 -55.78 -16.58
N ILE A 372 -17.73 -56.22 -16.17
CA ILE A 372 -16.51 -55.43 -16.30
C ILE A 372 -16.20 -55.38 -17.79
N VAL A 373 -16.72 -54.36 -18.48
CA VAL A 373 -16.48 -54.10 -19.91
C VAL A 373 -15.04 -53.61 -20.09
N SER A 374 -14.11 -54.56 -19.97
CA SER A 374 -12.69 -54.47 -20.27
C SER A 374 -12.02 -53.14 -19.92
N GLU A 375 -11.41 -53.06 -18.74
CA GLU A 375 -10.32 -52.11 -18.53
C GLU A 375 -9.11 -52.55 -19.38
N THR A 376 -9.16 -52.23 -20.67
CA THR A 376 -8.10 -52.54 -21.64
C THR A 376 -6.92 -51.62 -21.37
N ILE A 377 -6.09 -52.02 -20.40
CA ILE A 377 -4.77 -51.46 -20.20
C ILE A 377 -3.99 -51.66 -21.50
N ASP A 378 -3.67 -50.57 -22.18
CA ASP A 378 -2.94 -50.62 -23.45
C ASP A 378 -1.46 -50.97 -23.21
N HIS A 379 -1.18 -52.27 -23.18
CA HIS A 379 0.17 -52.82 -23.07
C HIS A 379 1.03 -52.62 -24.34
N SER A 380 0.52 -51.97 -25.41
CA SER A 380 1.32 -51.72 -26.63
C SER A 380 2.47 -50.74 -26.41
N ILE A 381 2.37 -49.87 -25.39
CA ILE A 381 3.50 -49.14 -24.82
C ILE A 381 4.02 -49.97 -23.64
N PRO A 382 5.10 -50.77 -23.79
CA PRO A 382 5.63 -51.53 -22.67
C PRO A 382 6.18 -50.56 -21.60
N LEU A 383 5.81 -50.82 -20.34
CA LEU A 383 6.39 -50.18 -19.15
C LEU A 383 7.87 -50.58 -19.00
N LYS A 384 8.72 -50.02 -19.87
CA LYS A 384 10.16 -50.06 -19.72
C LYS A 384 10.55 -49.00 -18.71
N HIS A 385 11.30 -49.41 -17.69
CA HIS A 385 12.20 -48.50 -17.00
C HIS A 385 13.04 -47.80 -18.07
N ARG A 386 12.80 -46.51 -18.31
CA ARG A 386 13.65 -45.73 -19.19
C ARG A 386 14.92 -45.44 -18.43
N THR A 387 15.88 -46.34 -18.59
CA THR A 387 17.26 -45.92 -18.65
C THR A 387 17.51 -45.30 -20.03
N ASN A 388 18.31 -44.23 -20.08
CA ASN A 388 18.86 -43.74 -21.34
C ASN A 388 19.84 -44.78 -21.94
N THR A 389 20.40 -44.50 -23.13
CA THR A 389 21.34 -45.42 -23.80
C THR A 389 22.65 -45.68 -23.03
N ALA A 390 22.88 -44.98 -21.90
CA ALA A 390 24.03 -45.16 -21.01
C ALA A 390 23.67 -45.83 -19.65
N GLY A 391 22.38 -45.98 -19.31
CA GLY A 391 21.95 -46.67 -18.08
C GLY A 391 21.24 -45.81 -17.02
N GLU A 392 21.00 -44.52 -17.27
CA GLU A 392 20.50 -43.57 -16.25
C GLU A 392 18.99 -43.36 -16.28
N TRP A 393 18.33 -43.30 -15.11
CA TRP A 393 16.87 -43.24 -14.96
C TRP A 393 16.23 -41.92 -15.47
N GLU A 394 15.14 -42.02 -16.24
CA GLU A 394 14.21 -40.91 -16.46
C GLU A 394 13.11 -40.89 -15.38
N ILE A 395 12.97 -39.77 -14.65
CA ILE A 395 11.84 -39.53 -13.74
C ILE A 395 10.70 -38.89 -14.54
N GLY A 396 10.00 -39.73 -15.31
CA GLY A 396 8.85 -39.33 -16.12
C GLY A 396 7.57 -39.18 -15.29
N ALA A 397 6.76 -38.17 -15.64
CA ALA A 397 5.43 -38.02 -15.06
C ALA A 397 4.49 -39.16 -15.49
N THR A 398 3.67 -39.65 -14.56
CA THR A 398 2.68 -40.70 -14.85
C THR A 398 1.49 -40.13 -15.63
N TYR A 399 1.03 -40.86 -16.65
CA TYR A 399 -0.15 -40.51 -17.44
C TYR A 399 -1.31 -41.46 -17.16
N THR A 400 -2.54 -40.97 -17.21
CA THR A 400 -3.74 -41.81 -17.16
C THR A 400 -4.79 -41.25 -18.11
N GLN A 401 -5.13 -42.01 -19.15
CA GLN A 401 -6.16 -41.64 -20.12
C GLN A 401 -7.43 -42.43 -19.78
N VAL A 402 -8.50 -41.72 -19.40
CA VAL A 402 -9.83 -42.31 -19.29
C VAL A 402 -10.62 -41.93 -20.54
N ARG A 403 -11.12 -42.92 -21.27
CA ARG A 403 -11.84 -42.75 -22.53
C ARG A 403 -13.30 -43.11 -22.32
N VAL A 404 -14.17 -42.10 -22.25
CA VAL A 404 -15.62 -42.29 -22.18
C VAL A 404 -16.20 -42.08 -23.56
N ASP A 405 -16.49 -43.21 -24.22
CA ASP A 405 -16.96 -43.33 -25.60
C ASP A 405 -15.98 -42.79 -26.68
N SER A 406 -16.38 -42.97 -27.94
CA SER A 406 -15.50 -43.28 -29.06
C SER A 406 -15.31 -42.13 -30.05
N SER A 407 -15.98 -40.97 -29.84
CA SER A 407 -16.08 -39.92 -30.87
C SER A 407 -15.64 -38.50 -30.50
N LYS A 408 -15.47 -38.13 -29.21
CA LYS A 408 -15.05 -36.75 -28.83
C LYS A 408 -14.07 -36.68 -27.64
N ILE A 409 -12.86 -36.18 -27.95
CA ILE A 409 -11.86 -35.50 -27.10
C ILE A 409 -11.61 -36.08 -25.70
N SER A 410 -10.42 -36.68 -25.50
CA SER A 410 -9.91 -37.11 -24.20
C SER A 410 -9.59 -35.92 -23.28
N THR A 411 -10.11 -35.94 -22.05
CA THR A 411 -9.69 -35.00 -21.00
C THR A 411 -8.45 -35.53 -20.31
N VAL A 412 -7.31 -34.85 -20.48
CA VAL A 412 -6.07 -35.19 -19.76
C VAL A 412 -6.15 -34.70 -18.31
N LYS A 413 -6.16 -35.63 -17.36
CA LYS A 413 -5.85 -35.33 -15.95
C LYS A 413 -4.36 -35.53 -15.72
N TRP A 414 -3.72 -34.51 -15.17
CA TRP A 414 -2.38 -34.61 -14.61
C TRP A 414 -2.48 -35.06 -13.15
N THR A 415 -1.59 -35.95 -12.72
CA THR A 415 -1.42 -36.37 -11.32
C THR A 415 0.02 -36.15 -10.89
N ASP A 416 0.21 -35.65 -9.67
CA ASP A 416 1.53 -35.26 -9.17
C ASP A 416 2.42 -36.48 -8.94
N ALA A 417 3.32 -36.76 -9.88
CA ALA A 417 4.20 -37.94 -9.90
C ALA A 417 5.40 -37.83 -8.93
N LEU A 418 5.13 -37.54 -7.65
CA LEU A 418 6.10 -37.50 -6.54
C LEU A 418 5.63 -38.29 -5.31
N THR A 419 4.70 -39.23 -5.50
CA THR A 419 4.16 -40.12 -4.45
C THR A 419 4.78 -41.52 -4.46
N ALA A 420 5.35 -41.97 -5.58
CA ALA A 420 6.05 -43.25 -5.69
C ALA A 420 7.53 -43.12 -5.27
N THR A 421 7.78 -42.98 -3.96
CA THR A 421 9.15 -42.99 -3.40
C THR A 421 9.85 -44.32 -3.77
N PRO A 422 10.95 -44.31 -4.56
CA PRO A 422 11.64 -45.54 -4.93
C PRO A 422 12.23 -46.23 -3.71
N ALA A 423 12.39 -47.56 -3.76
CA ALA A 423 13.06 -48.32 -2.70
C ALA A 423 14.44 -47.71 -2.35
N THR A 424 14.83 -47.77 -1.07
CA THR A 424 15.95 -46.99 -0.51
C THR A 424 17.32 -47.27 -1.15
N SER A 425 17.46 -48.40 -1.86
CA SER A 425 18.67 -48.83 -2.56
C SER A 425 18.72 -48.43 -4.05
N ALA A 426 17.72 -47.74 -4.59
CA ALA A 426 17.73 -47.31 -5.99
C ALA A 426 18.65 -46.09 -6.18
N GLU A 427 19.59 -46.20 -7.13
CA GLU A 427 20.46 -45.13 -7.57
C GLU A 427 19.66 -44.07 -8.34
N LEU A 428 19.88 -42.79 -8.04
CA LEU A 428 19.08 -41.68 -8.55
C LEU A 428 19.82 -40.91 -9.65
N PRO A 429 19.10 -40.24 -10.57
CA PRO A 429 19.71 -39.33 -11.55
C PRO A 429 20.53 -38.23 -10.86
N PRO A 430 21.61 -37.72 -11.48
CA PRO A 430 22.46 -36.67 -10.89
C PRO A 430 21.69 -35.43 -10.41
N SER A 431 20.63 -35.04 -11.14
CA SER A 431 19.74 -33.92 -10.82
C SER A 431 18.64 -34.24 -9.81
N THR A 432 18.69 -35.39 -9.12
CA THR A 432 17.62 -35.84 -8.20
C THR A 432 18.15 -36.23 -6.82
N VAL A 433 17.52 -35.67 -5.80
CA VAL A 433 17.82 -35.91 -4.39
C VAL A 433 16.57 -36.35 -3.63
N ARG A 434 16.74 -37.13 -2.57
CA ARG A 434 15.69 -37.32 -1.55
C ARG A 434 15.81 -36.21 -0.52
N LYS A 435 14.68 -35.73 -0.03
CA LYS A 435 14.62 -34.73 1.04
C LYS A 435 15.30 -35.25 2.31
N GLY A 436 16.26 -34.51 2.81
CA GLY A 436 16.90 -34.75 4.11
C GLY A 436 16.15 -34.19 5.32
N GLY A 437 16.89 -34.06 6.43
CA GLY A 437 16.36 -33.64 7.73
C GLY A 437 16.77 -32.24 8.17
N HIS A 438 17.39 -31.42 7.31
CA HIS A 438 17.84 -30.08 7.69
C HIS A 438 16.65 -29.11 7.91
N PHE A 439 16.84 -28.10 8.74
CA PHE A 439 15.79 -27.10 9.03
C PHE A 439 15.39 -26.29 7.79
N LEU A 440 16.34 -26.05 6.88
CA LEU A 440 16.13 -25.37 5.59
C LEU A 440 16.01 -26.34 4.40
N GLU A 441 15.78 -27.64 4.65
CA GLU A 441 15.71 -28.64 3.58
C GLU A 441 14.58 -28.34 2.58
N LEU A 442 14.91 -28.31 1.29
CA LEU A 442 13.91 -28.06 0.23
C LEU A 442 12.70 -29.01 0.32
N PRO A 443 11.47 -28.52 0.10
CA PRO A 443 10.29 -29.37 0.01
C PRO A 443 10.26 -30.14 -1.32
N ALA A 444 9.64 -31.31 -1.36
CA ALA A 444 9.52 -32.10 -2.58
C ALA A 444 8.90 -31.31 -3.76
N GLY A 445 9.40 -31.54 -4.97
CA GLY A 445 9.03 -30.81 -6.19
C GLY A 445 10.21 -30.55 -7.14
N HIS A 446 9.93 -29.81 -8.21
CA HIS A 446 10.91 -29.43 -9.24
C HIS A 446 11.37 -27.99 -8.99
N HIS A 447 12.66 -27.79 -8.70
CA HIS A 447 13.24 -26.48 -8.36
C HIS A 447 14.23 -26.05 -9.42
N VAL A 448 14.12 -24.80 -9.90
CA VAL A 448 15.13 -24.18 -10.76
C VAL A 448 16.16 -23.53 -9.84
N VAL A 449 17.37 -24.09 -9.80
CA VAL A 449 18.50 -23.60 -9.00
C VAL A 449 19.35 -22.67 -9.88
N ALA A 450 19.80 -21.55 -9.30
CA ALA A 450 20.68 -20.58 -9.97
C ALA A 450 22.11 -20.50 -9.37
N GLY A 451 22.34 -21.07 -8.18
CA GLY A 451 23.64 -21.11 -7.53
C GLY A 451 23.70 -22.06 -6.33
N GLU A 452 24.91 -22.51 -6.00
CA GLU A 452 25.23 -23.48 -4.95
C GLU A 452 26.34 -22.94 -4.05
N PHE A 453 26.22 -23.11 -2.74
CA PHE A 453 27.10 -22.49 -1.74
C PHE A 453 27.35 -23.44 -0.56
N ASP A 454 28.59 -23.54 -0.10
CA ASP A 454 28.96 -24.33 1.08
C ASP A 454 28.53 -23.67 2.40
N ASP A 455 28.28 -22.35 2.40
CA ASP A 455 27.86 -21.55 3.55
C ASP A 455 26.52 -20.83 3.32
N PHE A 456 25.79 -20.56 4.41
CA PHE A 456 24.48 -19.93 4.38
C PHE A 456 24.56 -18.43 4.06
N GLN A 457 25.55 -17.70 4.57
CA GLN A 457 25.66 -16.26 4.34
C GLN A 457 25.94 -15.99 2.86
N ALA A 458 26.85 -16.75 2.24
CA ALA A 458 27.10 -16.66 0.80
C ALA A 458 25.84 -16.92 -0.06
N ALA A 459 24.93 -17.79 0.42
CA ALA A 459 23.66 -18.04 -0.25
C ALA A 459 22.60 -16.93 -0.03
N GLU A 460 22.53 -16.30 1.15
CA GLU A 460 21.69 -15.10 1.34
C GLU A 460 22.25 -13.90 0.53
N ASP A 461 23.57 -13.68 0.55
CA ASP A 461 24.23 -12.59 -0.18
C ASP A 461 23.95 -12.69 -1.70
N TYR A 462 24.05 -13.89 -2.29
CA TYR A 462 23.70 -14.12 -3.71
C TYR A 462 22.19 -14.07 -3.98
N SER A 463 21.36 -14.45 -3.00
CA SER A 463 19.90 -14.30 -3.11
C SER A 463 19.49 -12.82 -3.10
N ASP A 464 20.21 -11.96 -2.38
CA ASP A 464 20.02 -10.51 -2.40
C ASP A 464 20.56 -9.89 -3.72
N GLU A 465 21.67 -10.39 -4.29
CA GLU A 465 22.12 -9.99 -5.65
C GLU A 465 21.05 -10.29 -6.72
N ILE A 466 20.44 -11.49 -6.70
CA ILE A 466 19.31 -11.84 -7.58
C ILE A 466 18.08 -10.96 -7.30
N PHE A 467 17.87 -10.51 -6.06
CA PHE A 467 16.82 -9.56 -5.72
C PHE A 467 17.10 -8.16 -6.30
N GLU A 468 18.34 -7.67 -6.23
CA GLU A 468 18.76 -6.38 -6.82
C GLU A 468 18.71 -6.38 -8.35
N MET A 469 18.99 -7.53 -8.99
CA MET A 469 18.71 -7.76 -10.43
C MET A 469 17.21 -7.71 -10.78
N GLY A 470 16.32 -7.49 -9.81
CA GLY A 470 14.88 -7.29 -10.01
C GLY A 470 14.04 -8.55 -9.86
N TYR A 471 14.61 -9.67 -9.42
CA TYR A 471 13.94 -10.96 -9.39
C TYR A 471 13.52 -11.38 -7.98
N HIS A 472 12.44 -10.78 -7.50
CA HIS A 472 11.94 -10.88 -6.13
C HIS A 472 11.23 -12.23 -5.79
N GLY A 473 11.74 -13.35 -6.32
CA GLY A 473 11.21 -14.70 -6.13
C GLY A 473 12.23 -15.75 -5.66
N ALA A 474 13.51 -15.38 -5.53
CA ALA A 474 14.55 -16.28 -5.04
C ALA A 474 14.32 -16.71 -3.58
N ILE A 475 14.65 -17.95 -3.27
CA ILE A 475 14.67 -18.50 -1.91
C ILE A 475 15.95 -19.31 -1.68
N VAL A 476 16.56 -19.15 -0.50
CA VAL A 476 17.64 -20.04 -0.03
C VAL A 476 17.03 -21.31 0.54
N GLY A 477 17.47 -22.46 0.04
CA GLY A 477 17.21 -23.78 0.61
C GLY A 477 18.50 -24.53 0.91
N TYR A 478 18.37 -25.72 1.50
CA TYR A 478 19.47 -26.64 1.74
C TYR A 478 19.16 -28.02 1.15
N VAL A 479 20.21 -28.75 0.78
CA VAL A 479 20.12 -30.09 0.22
C VAL A 479 21.07 -31.04 0.96
N SER A 480 20.55 -31.81 1.91
CA SER A 480 21.35 -32.69 2.78
C SER A 480 22.21 -33.72 2.02
N LYS A 481 21.81 -34.10 0.80
CA LYS A 481 22.57 -35.02 -0.06
C LYS A 481 23.83 -34.38 -0.68
N MET A 482 23.78 -33.09 -0.98
CA MET A 482 24.91 -32.31 -1.54
C MET A 482 25.69 -31.59 -0.41
N LYS A 483 25.07 -31.42 0.76
CA LYS A 483 25.53 -30.67 1.94
C LYS A 483 25.63 -29.14 1.75
N GLN A 484 25.04 -28.63 0.67
CA GLN A 484 25.14 -27.24 0.26
C GLN A 484 23.81 -26.50 0.40
N TYR A 485 23.92 -25.19 0.55
CA TYR A 485 22.84 -24.24 0.35
C TYR A 485 22.67 -23.97 -1.14
N VAL A 486 21.43 -23.83 -1.58
CA VAL A 486 21.08 -23.61 -2.99
C VAL A 486 20.09 -22.47 -3.11
N VAL A 487 20.30 -21.60 -4.09
CA VAL A 487 19.40 -20.46 -4.36
C VAL A 487 18.44 -20.88 -5.47
N VAL A 488 17.18 -21.12 -5.07
CA VAL A 488 16.10 -21.55 -5.96
C VAL A 488 15.35 -20.31 -6.45
N VAL A 489 15.30 -20.13 -7.77
CA VAL A 489 14.68 -18.96 -8.42
C VAL A 489 13.24 -19.22 -8.88
N HIS A 490 12.85 -20.48 -9.07
CA HIS A 490 11.48 -20.88 -9.38
C HIS A 490 11.19 -22.29 -8.86
N LYS A 491 9.93 -22.56 -8.48
CA LYS A 491 9.45 -23.93 -8.22
C LYS A 491 8.34 -24.30 -9.19
N GLY A 492 8.62 -25.22 -10.11
CA GLY A 492 7.65 -25.72 -11.08
C GLY A 492 6.65 -26.69 -10.44
N ALA A 493 5.38 -26.59 -10.82
CA ALA A 493 4.36 -27.59 -10.50
C ALA A 493 4.51 -28.87 -11.35
N THR A 494 5.22 -28.79 -12.47
CA THR A 494 5.56 -29.94 -13.35
C THR A 494 6.97 -29.76 -13.91
N MET A 495 7.61 -30.87 -14.33
CA MET A 495 8.89 -30.84 -15.05
C MET A 495 8.89 -29.85 -16.22
N ARG A 496 7.87 -29.90 -17.11
CA ARG A 496 7.76 -28.99 -18.26
C ARG A 496 7.78 -27.51 -17.85
N GLN A 497 7.11 -27.15 -16.75
CA GLN A 497 7.14 -25.78 -16.25
C GLN A 497 8.52 -25.39 -15.73
N ALA A 498 9.23 -26.31 -15.06
CA ALA A 498 10.61 -26.07 -14.61
C ALA A 498 11.58 -25.93 -15.81
N GLU A 499 11.38 -26.68 -16.89
CA GLU A 499 12.15 -26.58 -18.15
C GLU A 499 11.88 -25.31 -18.94
N GLU A 500 10.64 -24.81 -18.92
CA GLU A 500 10.25 -23.53 -19.53
C GLU A 500 10.87 -22.36 -18.77
N GLU A 501 10.81 -22.38 -17.44
CA GLU A 501 11.47 -21.39 -16.58
C GLU A 501 13.00 -21.49 -16.67
N GLN A 502 13.61 -22.68 -16.64
CA GLN A 502 15.06 -22.83 -16.76
C GLN A 502 15.62 -22.09 -17.98
N LYS A 503 14.95 -22.17 -19.14
CA LYS A 503 15.34 -21.47 -20.38
C LYS A 503 15.17 -19.94 -20.30
N VAL A 504 14.17 -19.47 -19.56
CA VAL A 504 13.92 -18.04 -19.29
C VAL A 504 14.93 -17.46 -18.30
N TRP A 505 15.47 -18.30 -17.41
CA TRP A 505 16.49 -17.90 -16.44
C TRP A 505 17.91 -18.03 -17.00
N SER A 506 18.22 -19.10 -17.75
CA SER A 506 19.53 -19.33 -18.39
C SER A 506 19.81 -18.43 -19.61
N SER A 507 18.88 -17.54 -19.99
CA SER A 507 19.07 -16.54 -21.04
C SER A 507 19.35 -15.14 -20.48
N ARG A 508 19.43 -14.99 -19.16
CA ARG A 508 19.74 -13.74 -18.46
C ARG A 508 21.26 -13.61 -18.31
N HIS A 509 21.76 -12.38 -18.38
CA HIS A 509 23.16 -12.11 -18.08
C HIS A 509 23.44 -12.36 -16.59
N ASN A 510 24.67 -12.75 -16.26
CA ASN A 510 25.17 -13.04 -14.92
C ASN A 510 24.59 -14.29 -14.21
N LEU A 511 23.93 -15.21 -14.94
CA LEU A 511 23.41 -16.48 -14.39
C LEU A 511 24.00 -17.69 -15.13
N ASP A 512 25.30 -17.93 -14.94
CA ASP A 512 26.08 -18.88 -15.74
C ASP A 512 25.85 -20.38 -15.41
N HIS A 513 25.00 -20.71 -14.41
CA HIS A 513 24.71 -22.10 -14.05
C HIS A 513 23.27 -22.37 -13.54
N VAL A 514 22.27 -22.18 -14.42
CA VAL A 514 20.86 -22.46 -14.09
C VAL A 514 20.46 -23.90 -14.46
N TYR A 515 20.07 -24.71 -13.46
CA TYR A 515 19.68 -26.11 -13.64
C TYR A 515 18.41 -26.50 -12.85
N ILE A 516 17.85 -27.70 -13.12
CA ILE A 516 16.67 -28.22 -12.41
C ILE A 516 17.09 -29.28 -11.38
N LEU A 517 16.74 -29.07 -10.11
CA LEU A 517 16.87 -30.03 -9.02
C LEU A 517 15.51 -30.65 -8.68
N ASN A 518 15.43 -31.97 -8.76
CA ASN A 518 14.27 -32.74 -8.36
C ASN A 518 14.41 -33.22 -6.91
N VAL A 519 13.49 -32.81 -6.04
CA VAL A 519 13.44 -33.26 -4.64
C VAL A 519 12.30 -34.24 -4.45
N LEU A 520 12.63 -35.48 -4.08
CA LEU A 520 11.68 -36.55 -3.71
C LEU A 520 11.38 -36.50 -2.21
N ASN A 521 10.23 -37.06 -1.80
CA ASN A 521 9.94 -37.38 -0.40
C ASN A 521 10.69 -38.65 0.06
#